data_AF-A0A1T4L1U5-F1
#
_entry.id   AF-A0A1T4L1U5-F1
#
_cell.length_a   1.000
_cell.length_b   1.000
_cell.length_c   1.000
_cell.angle_alpha   90.00
_cell.angle_beta   90.00
_cell.angle_gamma   90.00
#
_symmetry.space_group_name_H-M   'P 1'
#
loop_
_entity.id
_entity.type
_entity.pdbx_description
1 polymer ?
#
loop_
_entity_poly.entity_id
_entity_poly.type
_entity_poly.pdbx_seq_one_letter_code
_entity_poly.pdbx_strand_id
1 'polypeptide(L)' 'MCGIVGIVGQANIQEGLLNGLNRLEYRGYDSAGIFTMDNENNKILCKVEGALMNWHLHYKER' A
#
# COMPACT_ATOMS: atom_id res chain seq x y z
N MET A 1 10.72 4.42 12.40
CA MET A 1 9.60 3.74 13.10
C MET A 1 8.67 3.20 12.01
N CYS A 2 7.64 2.40 12.33
CA CYS A 2 6.77 1.82 11.31
C CYS A 2 5.31 2.22 11.55
N GLY A 3 4.53 2.33 10.47
CA GLY A 3 3.08 2.50 10.49
C GLY A 3 2.41 1.38 9.72
N ILE A 4 1.25 0.91 10.19
CA ILE A 4 0.46 -0.14 9.54
C ILE A 4 -0.98 0.36 9.43
N VAL A 5 -1.59 0.15 8.27
CA VAL A 5 -3.01 0.38 8.02
C VAL A 5 -3.62 -0.87 7.40
N GLY A 6 -4.88 -1.17 7.75
CA GLY A 6 -5.62 -2.30 7.21
C GLY A 6 -7.05 -1.88 6.88
N ILE A 7 -7.57 -2.38 5.76
CA ILE A 7 -8.94 -2.13 5.29
C ILE A 7 -9.54 -3.45 4.88
N VAL A 8 -10.78 -3.70 5.31
CA VAL A 8 -11.60 -4.84 4.87
C VAL A 8 -12.86 -4.27 4.24
N GLY A 9 -13.15 -4.65 2.99
CA GLY A 9 -14.30 -4.13 2.24
C GLY A 9 -14.52 -4.86 0.93
N GLN A 10 -15.66 -4.61 0.29
CA GLN A 10 -16.06 -5.24 -0.98
C GLN A 10 -15.62 -4.44 -2.22
N ALA A 11 -15.24 -3.18 -2.04
CA ALA A 11 -14.76 -2.30 -3.12
C ALA A 11 -13.23 -2.41 -3.27
N ASN A 12 -12.68 -1.83 -4.34
CA ASN A 12 -11.23 -1.72 -4.47
C ASN A 12 -10.65 -0.89 -3.30
N ILE A 13 -9.93 -1.57 -2.40
CA ILE A 13 -9.36 -0.97 -1.18
C ILE A 13 -7.98 -0.35 -1.38
N GLN A 14 -7.37 -0.49 -2.57
CA GLN A 14 -5.98 -0.10 -2.82
C GLN A 14 -5.75 1.40 -2.58
N GLU A 15 -6.65 2.25 -3.08
CA GLU A 15 -6.58 3.70 -2.89
C GLU A 15 -6.73 4.09 -1.41
N GLY A 16 -7.63 3.41 -0.68
CA GLY A 16 -7.81 3.61 0.75
C GLY A 16 -6.54 3.26 1.54
N LEU A 17 -5.89 2.14 1.20
CA LEU A 17 -4.63 1.72 1.82
C LEU A 17 -3.51 2.74 1.54
N LEU A 18 -3.39 3.20 0.30
CA LEU A 18 -2.42 4.23 -0.09
C LEU A 18 -2.62 5.54 0.67
N ASN A 19 -3.86 6.02 0.76
CA ASN A 19 -4.20 7.23 1.52
C ASN A 19 -3.91 7.06 3.02
N GLY A 20 -4.20 5.89 3.59
CA GLY A 20 -3.88 5.56 4.97
C GLY A 20 -2.38 5.53 5.25
N LEU A 21 -1.60 4.92 4.36
CA LEU A 21 -0.14 4.88 4.45
C LEU A 21 0.47 6.27 4.30
N ASN A 22 -0.04 7.11 3.40
CA ASN A 22 0.44 8.49 3.20
C ASN A 22 0.34 9.31 4.50
N ARG A 23 -0.78 9.17 5.22
CA ARG A 23 -0.96 9.81 6.53
C ARG A 23 0.01 9.29 7.60
N LEU A 24 0.58 8.10 7.43
CA LEU A 24 1.52 7.48 8.37
C LEU A 24 2.99 7.63 7.95
N GLU A 25 3.29 8.27 6.82
CA GLU A 25 4.64 8.40 6.26
C GLU A 25 5.62 9.10 7.20
N TYR A 26 5.13 10.03 8.05
CA TYR A 26 5.93 10.67 9.09
C TYR A 26 6.54 9.68 10.12
N ARG A 27 5.99 8.46 10.22
CA ARG A 27 6.53 7.40 11.10
C ARG A 27 7.74 6.70 10.48
N GLY A 28 7.81 6.63 9.15
CA GLY A 28 8.84 5.89 8.42
C GLY A 28 8.69 6.01 6.91
N TYR A 29 9.82 6.27 6.25
CA TYR A 29 9.93 6.58 4.82
C TYR A 29 11.07 5.79 4.14
N ASP A 30 11.65 4.81 4.83
CA ASP A 30 12.73 3.97 4.30
C ASP A 30 12.19 2.89 3.34
N SER A 31 10.94 2.46 3.52
CA SER A 31 10.25 1.52 2.64
C SER A 31 8.74 1.56 2.87
N ALA A 32 7.98 1.11 1.87
CA ALA A 32 6.53 0.95 1.96
C ALA A 32 6.06 -0.33 1.24
N GLY A 33 4.89 -0.83 1.62
CA GLY A 33 4.28 -1.96 0.95
C GLY A 33 2.80 -2.11 1.24
N ILE A 34 2.08 -2.72 0.29
CA ILE A 34 0.69 -3.12 0.44
C ILE A 34 0.53 -4.59 0.08
N PHE A 35 -0.38 -5.23 0.78
CA PHE A 35 -0.84 -6.57 0.48
C PHE A 35 -2.36 -6.55 0.37
N THR A 36 -2.89 -7.08 -0.72
CA THR A 36 -4.34 -7.22 -0.93
C THR A 36 -4.67 -8.66 -1.26
N MET A 37 -5.84 -9.10 -0.81
CA MET A 37 -6.38 -10.41 -1.11
C MET A 37 -7.87 -10.25 -1.42
N ASP A 38 -8.33 -10.86 -2.51
CA ASP A 38 -9.75 -10.91 -2.83
C ASP A 38 -10.41 -12.23 -2.35
N ASN A 39 -11.72 -12.35 -2.60
CA ASN A 39 -12.50 -13.51 -2.20
C ASN A 39 -12.15 -14.78 -3.00
N GLU A 40 -11.49 -14.63 -4.15
CA GLU A 40 -11.01 -15.74 -4.98
C GLU A 40 -9.59 -16.19 -4.59
N ASN A 41 -9.06 -15.68 -3.48
CA ASN A 41 -7.68 -15.88 -3.02
C ASN A 41 -6.61 -15.32 -3.97
N ASN A 42 -6.94 -14.39 -4.87
CA ASN A 42 -5.94 -13.68 -5.63
C ASN A 42 -5.19 -12.73 -4.70
N LYS A 43 -3.88 -12.91 -4.60
CA LYS A 43 -3.00 -12.17 -3.69
C LYS A 43 -2.09 -11.26 -4.49
N ILE A 44 -2.05 -10.00 -4.11
CA ILE A 44 -1.14 -9.01 -4.69
C ILE A 44 -0.29 -8.46 -3.56
N LEU A 45 1.03 -8.53 -3.74
CA LEU A 45 2.01 -7.92 -2.85
C LEU A 45 2.83 -6.93 -3.67
N CYS A 46 2.86 -5.68 -3.21
CA CYS A 46 3.72 -4.66 -3.77
C CYS A 46 4.56 -4.05 -2.66
N LYS A 47 5.87 -3.90 -2.91
CA LYS A 47 6.83 -3.30 -1.98
C LYS A 47 7.72 -2.36 -2.78
N VAL A 48 8.04 -1.23 -2.17
CA VAL A 48 8.95 -0.23 -2.73
C VAL A 48 9.95 0.19 -1.67
N GLU A 49 11.18 0.44 -2.10
CA GLU A 49 12.17 1.10 -1.27
C GLU A 49 11.97 2.62 -1.33
N GLY A 50 12.19 3.28 -0.19
CA GLY A 50 11.95 4.70 -0.01
C GLY A 50 10.48 5.07 0.24
N ALA A 51 10.23 6.37 0.11
CA ALA A 51 8.96 7.01 0.42
C ALA A 51 7.81 6.56 -0.51
N LEU A 52 6.57 6.75 -0.08
CA LEU A 52 5.37 6.43 -0.87
C LEU A 52 5.30 7.23 -2.18
N MET A 53 6.03 8.33 -2.29
CA MET A 53 6.11 9.10 -3.54
C MET A 53 6.68 8.26 -4.69
N ASN A 54 7.57 7.29 -4.40
CA ASN A 54 8.14 6.37 -5.38
C ASN A 54 7.12 5.36 -5.94
N TRP A 55 5.93 5.27 -5.34
CA TRP A 55 4.89 4.30 -5.73
C TRP A 55 4.38 4.50 -7.16
N HIS A 56 4.31 5.75 -7.63
CA HIS A 56 3.87 6.10 -9.00
C HIS A 56 4.77 5.52 -10.09
N LEU A 57 6.02 5.19 -9.75
CA LEU A 57 7.00 4.62 -10.69
C LEU A 57 6.78 3.12 -10.91
N HIS A 58 6.09 2.42 -9.99
CA HIS A 58 5.95 0.96 -10.05
C HIS A 58 4.51 0.47 -10.23
N TYR A 59 3.51 1.31 -9.94
CA TYR A 59 2.11 0.87 -9.90
C TYR A 59 1.32 1.13 -11.20
N LYS A 60 1.79 2.00 -12.09
CA LYS A 60 1.07 2.33 -13.34
C LYS A 60 1.25 1.29 -14.47
N GLU A 61 2.10 0.30 -14.28
CA GLU A 61 2.43 -0.73 -15.28
C GLU A 61 1.84 -2.12 -14.97
N ARG A 62 0.96 -2.25 -13.96
CA ARG A 62 0.32 -3.52 -13.58
C ARG A 62 -1.16 -3.33 -13.31
#